data_AF-A0A3D0RAL1-F1
#
_entry.id   AF-A0A3D0RAL1-F1
#
_cell.length_a   1.000
_cell.length_b   1.000
_cell.length_c   1.000
_cell.angle_alpha   90.00
_cell.angle_beta   90.00
_cell.angle_gamma   90.00
#
_symmetry.space_group_name_H-M   'P 1'
#
loop_
_entity.id
_entity.type
_entity.pdbx_description
1 polymer ?
#
loop_
_entity_poly.entity_id
_entity_poly.type
_entity_poly.pdbx_seq_one_letter_code
_entity_poly.pdbx_strand_id
1 'polypeptide(L)'
;MSELNNEEISVPRKMVAWLFREDNLSLGFWNWLKLLSATCIIRNRNFSNEFFDALSDKISASFDDPNLSDLKKDIILYNALSFFAFADPQDEQTLTIHGIQYSIEKIELTSGWLSSSYYAYGLKALDSSNAQSILVFQGTTTPADHGFLAGLLADTRPFGSIGTQLYARGQEPIQNWINAENDRTQKRVLCTGQSLGGAMSLHAHIHQPDKVDYFICNPPGLTNREKTIYENNQSSLVGDQQNRVLSVVSHHNDPVLKLGSIYFPEGTKIYRHGEKDENSILAHAKTPDCSKNAPELDYVVHDNSHRVKSYGWKIIKVFLHLFARTLLTVALPFRILIKIKEEIFHSNSKQKPSNNQSNEQNTAHTENYTPSYEYENEAEIVVDLGYEESSAPRHFFGVQNTSDTPTKEQQVLIDIPYPNSSAQLK
;
A
#
# COMPACT_ATOMS: atom_id res chain seq x y z
N MET A 1 33.25 8.22 -28.24
CA MET A 1 32.41 8.57 -27.07
C MET A 1 31.24 9.34 -27.63
N SER A 2 30.17 8.60 -27.92
CA SER A 2 28.94 9.12 -28.50
C SER A 2 28.27 10.06 -27.50
N GLU A 3 27.82 11.22 -27.99
CA GLU A 3 26.75 12.00 -27.38
C GLU A 3 25.51 11.10 -27.32
N LEU A 4 25.43 10.24 -26.30
CA LEU A 4 24.17 9.67 -25.89
C LEU A 4 23.33 10.86 -25.49
N ASN A 5 22.33 11.16 -26.32
CA ASN A 5 21.30 12.14 -26.03
C ASN A 5 20.91 12.01 -24.56
N ASN A 6 21.13 13.07 -23.79
CA ASN A 6 20.59 13.17 -22.44
C ASN A 6 19.06 13.21 -22.59
N GLU A 7 18.43 12.06 -22.79
CA GLU A 7 16.99 11.93 -22.67
C GLU A 7 16.63 12.40 -21.27
N GLU A 8 15.85 13.47 -21.22
CA GLU A 8 15.50 14.11 -19.96
C GLU A 8 14.67 13.13 -19.15
N ILE A 9 15.27 12.52 -18.12
CA ILE A 9 14.58 11.60 -17.20
C ILE A 9 13.29 12.29 -16.70
N SER A 10 12.15 11.63 -16.90
CA SER A 10 10.85 12.17 -16.56
C SER A 10 10.69 12.41 -15.05
N VAL A 11 9.78 13.31 -14.68
CA VAL A 11 9.53 13.66 -13.27
C VAL A 11 9.10 12.44 -12.44
N PRO A 12 8.18 11.56 -12.91
CA PRO A 12 7.85 10.32 -12.21
C PRO A 12 9.05 9.42 -11.91
N ARG A 13 9.94 9.20 -12.89
CA ARG A 13 11.15 8.38 -12.70
C ARG A 13 12.10 8.99 -11.66
N LYS A 14 12.30 10.32 -11.68
CA LYS A 14 13.07 11.04 -10.65
C LYS A 14 12.46 10.90 -9.26
N MET A 15 11.13 10.91 -9.16
CA MET A 15 10.43 10.70 -7.89
C MET A 15 10.63 9.29 -7.36
N VAL A 16 10.51 8.25 -8.19
CA VAL A 16 10.79 6.87 -7.77
C VAL A 16 12.24 6.74 -7.30
N ALA A 17 13.22 7.24 -8.06
CA ALA A 17 14.62 7.23 -7.65
C ALA A 17 14.83 7.90 -6.28
N TRP A 18 14.18 9.05 -6.04
CA TRP A 18 14.24 9.73 -4.75
C TRP A 18 13.56 8.95 -3.61
N LEU A 19 12.38 8.38 -3.85
CA LEU A 19 11.64 7.59 -2.87
C LEU A 19 12.49 6.40 -2.39
N PHE A 20 13.26 5.79 -3.28
CA PHE A 20 14.16 4.66 -3.04
C PHE A 20 15.60 5.05 -2.72
N ARG A 21 15.87 6.33 -2.42
CA ARG A 21 17.19 6.85 -2.01
C ARG A 21 18.31 6.61 -3.03
N GLU A 22 17.97 6.46 -4.30
CA GLU A 22 18.94 6.29 -5.40
C GLU A 22 19.50 7.64 -5.87
N ASP A 23 18.70 8.69 -5.76
CA ASP A 23 19.09 10.06 -6.12
C ASP A 23 18.44 11.09 -5.20
N ASN A 24 19.01 12.30 -5.19
CA ASN A 24 18.39 13.46 -4.56
C ASN A 24 17.30 14.01 -5.47
N LEU A 25 16.15 14.41 -4.92
CA LEU A 25 15.10 15.05 -5.70
C LEU A 25 15.52 16.48 -6.10
N SER A 26 16.21 16.59 -7.22
CA SER A 26 16.55 17.86 -7.85
C SER A 26 15.60 18.12 -9.01
N LEU A 27 14.57 18.92 -8.76
CA LEU A 27 13.62 19.37 -9.78
C LEU A 27 13.83 20.87 -10.04
N GLY A 28 13.93 21.25 -11.31
CA GLY A 28 13.85 22.66 -11.71
C GLY A 28 12.47 23.25 -11.38
N PHE A 29 12.38 24.57 -11.28
CA PHE A 29 11.14 25.30 -10.92
C PHE A 29 9.90 24.82 -11.70
N TRP A 30 10.03 24.62 -13.01
CA TRP A 30 8.93 24.14 -13.87
C TRP A 30 8.50 22.71 -13.56
N ASN A 31 9.43 21.83 -13.19
CA ASN A 31 9.13 20.45 -12.82
C ASN A 31 8.46 20.38 -11.44
N TRP A 32 8.83 21.26 -10.51
CA TRP A 32 8.08 21.45 -9.25
C TRP A 32 6.66 21.92 -9.51
N LEU A 33 6.45 22.89 -10.40
CA LEU A 33 5.12 23.38 -10.74
C LEU A 33 4.27 22.28 -11.41
N LYS A 34 4.86 21.49 -12.31
CA LYS A 34 4.19 20.32 -12.92
C LYS A 34 3.78 19.30 -11.86
N LEU A 35 4.68 18.96 -10.94
CA LEU A 35 4.40 18.02 -9.85
C LEU A 35 3.26 18.52 -8.95
N LEU A 36 3.32 19.78 -8.51
CA LEU A 36 2.28 20.39 -7.69
C LEU A 36 0.94 20.45 -8.44
N SER A 37 0.94 20.79 -9.73
CA SER A 37 -0.28 20.79 -10.54
C SER A 37 -0.90 19.39 -10.64
N ALA A 38 -0.09 18.38 -10.94
CA ALA A 38 -0.51 16.99 -11.09
C ALA A 38 -1.08 16.39 -9.80
N THR A 39 -0.54 16.81 -8.65
CA THR A 39 -0.94 16.28 -7.33
C THR A 39 -2.04 17.08 -6.65
N CYS A 40 -2.10 18.40 -6.86
CA CYS A 40 -3.03 19.27 -6.12
C CYS A 40 -4.19 19.81 -6.95
N ILE A 41 -4.10 19.85 -8.28
CA ILE A 41 -5.09 20.55 -9.13
C ILE A 41 -5.82 19.58 -10.06
N ILE A 42 -5.11 18.97 -11.00
CA ILE A 42 -5.70 18.08 -12.01
C ILE A 42 -4.84 16.83 -12.07
N ARG A 43 -5.49 15.69 -11.85
CA ARG A 43 -4.83 14.40 -11.99
C ARG A 43 -4.40 14.20 -13.44
N ASN A 44 -3.10 13.99 -13.63
CA ASN A 44 -2.51 13.76 -14.95
C ASN A 44 -2.32 12.25 -15.17
N ARG A 45 -3.01 11.69 -16.17
CA ARG A 45 -2.98 10.25 -16.46
C ARG A 45 -1.61 9.79 -16.97
N ASN A 46 -0.95 10.59 -17.82
CA ASN A 46 0.38 10.26 -18.33
C ASN A 46 1.40 10.21 -17.18
N PHE A 47 1.36 11.20 -16.29
CA PHE A 47 2.18 11.18 -15.07
C PHE A 47 1.92 9.92 -14.23
N SER A 48 0.65 9.54 -14.08
CA SER A 48 0.25 8.37 -13.28
C SER A 48 0.75 7.06 -13.91
N ASN A 49 0.62 6.91 -15.23
CA ASN A 49 1.11 5.75 -15.98
C ASN A 49 2.64 5.66 -15.92
N GLU A 50 3.35 6.76 -16.18
CA GLU A 50 4.82 6.78 -16.07
C GLU A 50 5.30 6.49 -14.65
N PHE A 51 4.55 6.92 -13.63
CA PHE A 51 4.86 6.62 -12.22
C PHE A 51 4.64 5.14 -11.91
N PHE A 52 3.55 4.55 -12.43
CA PHE A 52 3.29 3.11 -12.36
C PHE A 52 4.42 2.31 -13.00
N ASP A 53 4.82 2.67 -14.23
CA ASP A 53 5.86 1.97 -14.98
C ASP A 53 7.20 2.06 -14.25
N ALA A 54 7.55 3.23 -13.72
CA ALA A 54 8.78 3.41 -12.95
C ALA A 54 8.80 2.57 -11.65
N LEU A 55 7.66 2.40 -10.98
CA LEU A 55 7.54 1.50 -9.82
C LEU A 55 7.65 0.02 -10.22
N SER A 56 7.03 -0.37 -11.34
CA SER A 56 7.14 -1.73 -11.90
C SER A 56 8.57 -2.08 -12.28
N ASP A 57 9.26 -1.16 -12.97
CA ASP A 57 10.69 -1.26 -13.32
C ASP A 57 11.52 -1.48 -12.05
N LYS A 58 11.24 -0.70 -10.99
CA LYS A 58 11.96 -0.78 -9.72
C LYS A 58 11.76 -2.13 -9.01
N ILE A 59 10.54 -2.66 -9.03
CA ILE A 59 10.25 -4.01 -8.50
C ILE A 59 11.07 -5.04 -9.27
N SER A 60 10.97 -5.05 -10.60
CA SER A 60 11.64 -6.02 -11.46
C SER A 60 13.16 -6.00 -11.25
N ALA A 61 13.77 -4.81 -11.30
CA ALA A 61 15.19 -4.63 -11.06
C ALA A 61 15.65 -5.12 -9.69
N SER A 62 14.81 -5.01 -8.65
CA SER A 62 15.17 -5.52 -7.31
C SER A 62 15.17 -7.04 -7.23
N PHE A 63 14.28 -7.73 -7.95
CA PHE A 63 14.25 -9.19 -7.97
C PHE A 63 15.39 -9.78 -8.80
N ASP A 64 15.80 -9.07 -9.86
CA ASP A 64 16.93 -9.45 -10.72
C ASP A 64 18.31 -9.23 -10.07
N ASP A 65 18.42 -8.42 -9.00
CA ASP A 65 19.69 -8.23 -8.29
C ASP A 65 19.98 -9.41 -7.34
N PRO A 66 21.01 -10.24 -7.62
CA PRO A 66 21.38 -11.36 -6.75
C PRO A 66 22.07 -10.91 -5.45
N ASN A 67 22.46 -9.63 -5.33
CA ASN A 67 23.14 -9.11 -4.14
C ASN A 67 22.17 -8.58 -3.08
N LEU A 68 20.88 -8.43 -3.40
CA LEU A 68 19.86 -8.03 -2.43
C LEU A 68 19.37 -9.25 -1.66
N SER A 69 19.32 -9.15 -0.33
CA SER A 69 18.66 -10.15 0.51
C SER A 69 17.15 -10.14 0.30
N ASP A 70 16.50 -11.28 0.59
CA ASP A 70 15.05 -11.43 0.40
C ASP A 70 14.26 -10.35 1.17
N LEU A 71 14.69 -10.01 2.39
CA LEU A 71 14.07 -8.93 3.17
C LEU A 71 14.15 -7.58 2.45
N LYS A 72 15.28 -7.25 1.82
CA LYS A 72 15.42 -5.99 1.06
C LYS A 72 14.52 -6.00 -0.18
N LYS A 73 14.40 -7.13 -0.87
CA LYS A 73 13.48 -7.30 -2.01
C LYS A 73 12.03 -7.09 -1.58
N ASP A 74 11.62 -7.70 -0.46
CA ASP A 74 10.30 -7.52 0.13
C ASP A 74 10.04 -6.05 0.52
N ILE A 75 11.00 -5.39 1.19
CA ILE A 75 10.89 -3.97 1.53
C ILE A 75 10.66 -3.14 0.27
N ILE A 76 11.45 -3.35 -0.79
CA ILE A 76 11.29 -2.61 -2.04
C ILE A 76 9.92 -2.88 -2.65
N LEU A 77 9.52 -4.15 -2.76
CA LEU A 77 8.24 -4.57 -3.33
C LEU A 77 7.06 -3.89 -2.61
N TYR A 78 6.97 -4.05 -1.29
CA TYR A 78 5.80 -3.57 -0.55
C TYR A 78 5.77 -2.05 -0.38
N ASN A 79 6.93 -1.38 -0.36
CA ASN A 79 6.95 0.09 -0.49
C ASN A 79 6.50 0.52 -1.88
N ALA A 80 6.99 -0.10 -2.95
CA ALA A 80 6.59 0.24 -4.32
C ALA A 80 5.08 0.03 -4.53
N LEU A 81 4.53 -1.10 -4.07
CA LEU A 81 3.10 -1.36 -4.08
C LEU A 81 2.29 -0.35 -3.25
N SER A 82 2.84 0.15 -2.14
CA SER A 82 2.17 1.21 -1.39
C SER A 82 2.07 2.52 -2.18
N PHE A 83 3.09 2.86 -2.98
CA PHE A 83 3.09 4.03 -3.86
C PHE A 83 2.25 3.83 -5.13
N PHE A 84 2.16 2.59 -5.59
CA PHE A 84 1.38 2.21 -6.75
C PHE A 84 -0.10 2.55 -6.60
N ALA A 85 -0.65 2.47 -5.38
CA ALA A 85 -2.03 2.90 -5.12
C ALA A 85 -2.26 4.41 -5.40
N PHE A 86 -1.20 5.24 -5.42
CA PHE A 86 -1.28 6.66 -5.79
C PHE A 86 -1.12 6.90 -7.30
N ALA A 87 -0.67 5.90 -8.06
CA ALA A 87 -0.77 5.92 -9.52
C ALA A 87 -2.22 5.69 -9.99
N ASP A 88 -3.10 5.23 -9.09
CA ASP A 88 -4.45 4.74 -9.37
C ASP A 88 -4.49 3.91 -10.67
N PRO A 89 -3.97 2.68 -10.59
CA PRO A 89 -4.01 1.75 -11.71
C PRO A 89 -5.45 1.48 -12.14
N GLN A 90 -5.59 0.98 -13.37
CA GLN A 90 -6.90 0.58 -13.89
C GLN A 90 -7.15 -0.90 -13.63
N ASP A 91 -8.42 -1.29 -13.70
CA ASP A 91 -8.79 -2.70 -13.75
C ASP A 91 -8.09 -3.39 -14.92
N GLU A 92 -7.72 -4.65 -14.71
CA GLU A 92 -7.06 -5.53 -15.68
C GLU A 92 -5.66 -5.11 -16.12
N GLN A 93 -5.18 -3.93 -15.70
CA GLN A 93 -3.79 -3.55 -15.87
C GLN A 93 -2.90 -4.59 -15.16
N THR A 94 -1.78 -4.95 -15.80
CA THR A 94 -0.92 -6.03 -15.33
C THR A 94 0.38 -5.51 -14.71
N LEU A 95 0.94 -6.32 -13.82
CA LEU A 95 2.23 -6.10 -13.18
C LEU A 95 2.93 -7.46 -13.03
N THR A 96 4.24 -7.51 -13.29
CA THR A 96 5.02 -8.74 -13.05
C THR A 96 5.78 -8.62 -11.74
N ILE A 97 5.60 -9.58 -10.84
CA ILE A 97 6.33 -9.66 -9.56
C ILE A 97 7.02 -11.02 -9.51
N HIS A 98 8.35 -11.02 -9.46
CA HIS A 98 9.16 -12.25 -9.39
C HIS A 98 8.78 -13.28 -10.47
N GLY A 99 8.57 -12.80 -11.70
CA GLY A 99 8.21 -13.64 -12.85
C GLY A 99 6.75 -14.12 -12.89
N ILE A 100 5.91 -13.71 -11.94
CA ILE A 100 4.47 -14.02 -11.90
C ILE A 100 3.70 -12.80 -12.39
N GLN A 101 2.82 -12.99 -13.37
CA GLN A 101 1.96 -11.92 -13.87
C GLN A 101 0.71 -11.76 -12.99
N TYR A 102 0.49 -10.55 -12.50
CA TYR A 102 -0.68 -10.17 -11.72
C TYR A 102 -1.58 -9.24 -12.53
N SER A 103 -2.89 -9.47 -12.47
CA SER A 103 -3.93 -8.55 -12.91
C SER A 103 -4.46 -7.75 -11.73
N ILE A 104 -4.75 -6.48 -11.95
CA ILE A 104 -5.26 -5.55 -10.95
C ILE A 104 -6.78 -5.55 -10.97
N GLU A 105 -7.38 -5.60 -9.79
CA GLU A 105 -8.81 -5.41 -9.56
C GLU A 105 -9.02 -4.28 -8.56
N LYS A 106 -9.79 -3.28 -8.96
CA LYS A 106 -10.17 -2.13 -8.15
C LYS A 106 -11.38 -2.49 -7.31
N ILE A 107 -11.23 -2.30 -6.01
CA ILE A 107 -12.25 -2.59 -5.02
C ILE A 107 -12.74 -1.26 -4.46
N GLU A 108 -13.96 -0.86 -4.83
CA GLU A 108 -14.57 0.38 -4.36
C GLU A 108 -14.99 0.28 -2.89
N LEU A 109 -14.46 1.15 -2.04
CA LEU A 109 -14.72 1.15 -0.59
C LEU A 109 -15.74 2.21 -0.15
N THR A 110 -15.98 3.22 -0.98
CA THR A 110 -16.94 4.30 -0.69
C THR A 110 -17.71 4.67 -1.94
N SER A 111 -19.01 4.99 -1.80
CA SER A 111 -19.97 5.11 -2.90
C SER A 111 -19.86 6.35 -3.80
N GLY A 112 -18.74 7.07 -3.81
CA GLY A 112 -18.54 8.22 -4.70
C GLY A 112 -19.44 9.47 -4.48
N TRP A 113 -20.47 9.37 -3.62
CA TRP A 113 -21.58 10.34 -3.62
C TRP A 113 -21.16 11.72 -3.08
N LEU A 114 -20.42 11.74 -1.96
CA LEU A 114 -19.96 12.97 -1.30
C LEU A 114 -18.56 13.39 -1.77
N SER A 115 -17.76 12.41 -2.18
CA SER A 115 -16.41 12.58 -2.71
C SER A 115 -16.11 11.46 -3.68
N SER A 116 -15.07 11.62 -4.50
CA SER A 116 -14.46 10.53 -5.24
C SER A 116 -14.31 9.29 -4.36
N SER A 117 -14.62 8.13 -4.95
CA SER A 117 -14.56 6.85 -4.26
C SER A 117 -13.15 6.57 -3.78
N TYR A 118 -13.03 5.87 -2.66
CA TYR A 118 -11.76 5.37 -2.16
C TYR A 118 -11.60 3.93 -2.63
N TYR A 119 -10.42 3.56 -3.13
CA TYR A 119 -10.19 2.23 -3.67
C TYR A 119 -9.16 1.45 -2.84
N ALA A 120 -9.32 0.13 -2.82
CA ALA A 120 -8.22 -0.80 -2.62
C ALA A 120 -7.94 -1.51 -3.94
N TYR A 121 -6.76 -2.10 -4.07
CA TYR A 121 -6.32 -2.76 -5.31
C TYR A 121 -5.92 -4.19 -5.00
N GLY A 122 -6.69 -5.13 -5.51
CA GLY A 122 -6.38 -6.55 -5.45
C GLY A 122 -5.47 -6.95 -6.60
N LEU A 123 -4.37 -7.63 -6.31
CA LEU A 123 -3.47 -8.21 -7.30
C LEU A 123 -3.73 -9.72 -7.35
N LYS A 124 -4.30 -10.17 -8.48
CA LYS A 124 -4.63 -11.57 -8.76
C LYS A 124 -3.63 -12.17 -9.72
N ALA A 125 -2.94 -13.23 -9.31
CA ALA A 125 -2.03 -13.94 -10.21
C ALA A 125 -2.79 -14.60 -11.36
N LEU A 126 -2.33 -14.37 -12.59
CA LEU A 126 -2.94 -14.87 -13.83
C LEU A 126 -2.41 -16.26 -14.23
N ASP A 127 -1.11 -16.46 -14.07
CA ASP A 127 -0.35 -17.63 -14.53
C ASP A 127 -0.08 -18.67 -13.43
N SER A 128 -0.48 -18.38 -12.19
CA SER A 128 -0.19 -19.23 -11.03
C SER A 128 -1.37 -19.29 -10.07
N SER A 129 -2.12 -20.40 -10.11
CA SER A 129 -3.28 -20.64 -9.24
C SER A 129 -2.92 -20.66 -7.74
N ASN A 130 -1.68 -21.02 -7.41
CA ASN A 130 -1.17 -21.10 -6.04
C ASN A 130 -0.30 -19.90 -5.65
N ALA A 131 -0.15 -18.87 -6.48
CA ALA A 131 0.55 -17.67 -6.08
C ALA A 131 -0.24 -16.90 -5.01
N GLN A 132 0.48 -16.26 -4.09
CA GLN A 132 -0.16 -15.46 -3.05
C GLN A 132 -0.76 -14.20 -3.67
N SER A 133 -2.03 -13.92 -3.39
CA SER A 133 -2.69 -12.67 -3.77
C SER A 133 -2.32 -11.54 -2.82
N ILE A 134 -2.20 -10.33 -3.36
CA ILE A 134 -1.81 -9.14 -2.59
C ILE A 134 -2.96 -8.14 -2.62
N LEU A 135 -3.32 -7.59 -1.45
CA LEU A 135 -4.30 -6.52 -1.35
C LEU A 135 -3.60 -5.23 -0.93
N VAL A 136 -3.60 -4.25 -1.83
CA VAL A 136 -2.95 -2.96 -1.63
C VAL A 136 -4.00 -1.93 -1.21
N PHE A 137 -3.81 -1.35 -0.02
CA PHE A 137 -4.62 -0.23 0.43
C PHE A 137 -3.93 1.09 0.13
N GLN A 138 -4.66 1.99 -0.51
CA GLN A 138 -4.22 3.37 -0.70
C GLN A 138 -3.96 4.04 0.65
N GLY A 139 -2.97 4.94 0.71
CA GLY A 139 -2.77 5.84 1.85
C GLY A 139 -3.65 7.10 1.76
N THR A 140 -3.40 8.07 2.64
CA THR A 140 -4.04 9.39 2.51
C THR A 140 -3.45 10.09 1.30
N THR A 141 -4.25 10.21 0.25
CA THR A 141 -3.79 10.73 -1.04
C THR A 141 -3.74 12.26 -1.11
N THR A 142 -3.38 12.79 -2.26
CA THR A 142 -3.29 14.23 -2.53
C THR A 142 -4.67 14.81 -2.87
N PRO A 143 -4.88 16.14 -2.76
CA PRO A 143 -6.19 16.76 -2.95
C PRO A 143 -6.86 16.47 -4.31
N ALA A 144 -6.07 16.26 -5.37
CA ALA A 144 -6.58 15.98 -6.70
C ALA A 144 -6.99 14.52 -6.93
N ASP A 145 -6.64 13.61 -6.02
CA ASP A 145 -6.78 12.17 -6.24
C ASP A 145 -8.07 11.58 -5.61
N HIS A 146 -8.41 10.36 -6.01
CA HIS A 146 -9.61 9.66 -5.57
C HIS A 146 -9.57 9.35 -4.08
N GLY A 147 -10.70 9.52 -3.40
CA GLY A 147 -10.78 9.17 -1.99
C GLY A 147 -10.09 10.14 -1.03
N PHE A 148 -9.46 11.24 -1.48
CA PHE A 148 -8.77 12.21 -0.62
C PHE A 148 -9.56 12.58 0.65
N LEU A 149 -10.81 12.99 0.46
CA LEU A 149 -11.66 13.39 1.58
C LEU A 149 -12.00 12.21 2.50
N ALA A 150 -12.25 11.03 1.92
CA ALA A 150 -12.53 9.83 2.70
C ALA A 150 -11.31 9.45 3.54
N GLY A 151 -10.09 9.55 2.99
CA GLY A 151 -8.84 9.34 3.71
C GLY A 151 -8.63 10.34 4.84
N LEU A 152 -8.81 11.64 4.56
CA LEU A 152 -8.68 12.69 5.58
C LEU A 152 -9.70 12.51 6.74
N LEU A 153 -10.92 12.09 6.44
CA LEU A 153 -11.91 11.77 7.47
C LEU A 153 -11.55 10.50 8.25
N ALA A 154 -10.90 9.53 7.60
CA ALA A 154 -10.45 8.29 8.23
C ALA A 154 -9.28 8.52 9.20
N ASP A 155 -8.38 9.46 8.89
CA ASP A 155 -7.27 9.84 9.77
C ASP A 155 -7.74 10.58 11.03
N THR A 156 -8.79 11.38 10.87
CA THR A 156 -9.23 12.30 11.92
C THR A 156 -10.33 11.75 12.82
N ARG A 157 -10.84 10.54 12.57
CA ARG A 157 -11.98 10.01 13.34
C ARG A 157 -11.71 9.99 14.85
N PRO A 158 -12.60 10.59 15.67
CA PRO A 158 -12.51 10.48 17.11
C PRO A 158 -12.94 9.06 17.57
N PHE A 159 -12.37 8.59 18.68
CA PHE A 159 -12.75 7.34 19.36
C PHE A 159 -12.58 6.04 18.54
N GLY A 160 -11.55 5.98 17.70
CA GLY A 160 -11.13 4.76 17.02
C GLY A 160 -9.68 4.83 16.52
N SER A 161 -9.20 3.72 15.98
CA SER A 161 -7.96 3.72 15.21
C SER A 161 -8.10 4.56 13.95
N ILE A 162 -6.96 4.98 13.40
CA ILE A 162 -6.94 5.51 12.03
C ILE A 162 -7.46 4.39 11.10
N GLY A 163 -8.27 4.76 10.10
CA GLY A 163 -8.84 3.81 9.14
C GLY A 163 -10.13 3.11 9.58
N THR A 164 -10.49 3.07 10.88
CA THR A 164 -11.63 2.26 11.37
C THR A 164 -12.94 2.52 10.61
N GLN A 165 -13.27 3.79 10.34
CA GLN A 165 -14.50 4.13 9.62
C GLN A 165 -14.44 3.82 8.13
N LEU A 166 -13.26 3.98 7.54
CA LEU A 166 -13.09 3.68 6.12
C LEU A 166 -13.18 2.17 5.89
N TYR A 167 -12.51 1.39 6.73
CA TYR A 167 -12.62 -0.07 6.73
C TYR A 167 -14.08 -0.51 6.94
N ALA A 168 -14.77 0.02 7.95
CA ALA A 168 -16.17 -0.33 8.20
C ALA A 168 -17.10 -0.04 7.01
N ARG A 169 -16.79 0.96 6.17
CA ARG A 169 -17.58 1.27 4.95
C ARG A 169 -17.28 0.30 3.81
N GLY A 170 -16.02 -0.08 3.64
CA GLY A 170 -15.57 -1.04 2.63
C GLY A 170 -15.49 -2.48 3.12
N GLN A 171 -16.02 -2.79 4.30
CA GLN A 171 -15.75 -4.06 4.98
C GLN A 171 -16.22 -5.25 4.14
N GLU A 172 -17.46 -5.19 3.65
CA GLU A 172 -18.04 -6.26 2.86
C GLU A 172 -17.24 -6.55 1.56
N PRO A 173 -16.99 -5.58 0.66
CA PRO A 173 -16.22 -5.86 -0.55
C PRO A 173 -14.79 -6.32 -0.26
N ILE A 174 -14.12 -5.76 0.77
CA ILE A 174 -12.79 -6.21 1.20
C ILE A 174 -12.82 -7.68 1.64
N GLN A 175 -13.74 -8.04 2.55
CA GLN A 175 -13.82 -9.40 3.09
C GLN A 175 -14.22 -10.42 2.03
N ASN A 176 -15.14 -10.05 1.13
CA ASN A 176 -15.55 -10.90 0.01
C ASN A 176 -14.38 -11.18 -0.93
N TRP A 177 -13.59 -10.15 -1.27
CA TRP A 177 -12.40 -10.32 -2.10
C TRP A 177 -11.35 -11.20 -1.42
N ILE A 178 -11.07 -10.95 -0.13
CA ILE A 178 -10.11 -11.77 0.66
C ILE A 178 -10.55 -13.23 0.72
N ASN A 179 -11.84 -13.48 0.95
CA ASN A 179 -12.39 -14.84 0.99
C ASN A 179 -12.22 -15.53 -0.36
N ALA A 180 -12.61 -14.88 -1.45
CA ALA A 180 -12.49 -15.43 -2.79
C ALA A 180 -11.04 -15.81 -3.13
N GLU A 181 -10.08 -14.94 -2.81
CA GLU A 181 -8.67 -15.20 -3.11
C GLU A 181 -8.02 -16.22 -2.17
N ASN A 182 -8.41 -16.24 -0.89
CA ASN A 182 -7.98 -17.27 0.04
C ASN A 182 -8.50 -18.65 -0.39
N ASP A 183 -9.78 -18.75 -0.78
CA ASP A 183 -10.38 -19.98 -1.26
C ASP A 183 -9.77 -20.43 -2.60
N ARG A 184 -9.45 -19.48 -3.50
CA ARG A 184 -8.81 -19.78 -4.79
C ARG A 184 -7.38 -20.29 -4.64
N THR A 185 -6.57 -19.63 -3.82
CA THR A 185 -5.12 -19.89 -3.73
C THR A 185 -4.74 -20.86 -2.61
N GLN A 186 -5.66 -21.11 -1.67
CA GLN A 186 -5.39 -21.81 -0.41
C GLN A 186 -4.25 -21.16 0.40
N LYS A 187 -3.99 -19.87 0.17
CA LYS A 187 -2.97 -19.06 0.85
C LYS A 187 -3.61 -17.83 1.49
N ARG A 188 -2.98 -17.32 2.54
CA ARG A 188 -3.39 -16.05 3.13
C ARG A 188 -3.14 -14.92 2.15
N VAL A 189 -4.08 -13.99 2.04
CA VAL A 189 -3.90 -12.75 1.31
C VAL A 189 -2.87 -11.90 2.06
N LEU A 190 -1.90 -11.35 1.34
CA LEU A 190 -0.97 -10.40 1.92
C LEU A 190 -1.49 -8.98 1.74
N CYS A 191 -1.78 -8.29 2.84
CA CYS A 191 -2.20 -6.90 2.82
C CYS A 191 -0.99 -5.96 2.94
N THR A 192 -0.96 -4.90 2.14
CA THR A 192 0.09 -3.88 2.20
C THR A 192 -0.46 -2.48 2.00
N GLY A 193 0.36 -1.49 2.35
CA GLY A 193 0.06 -0.08 2.25
C GLY A 193 0.93 0.76 3.17
N GLN A 194 0.94 2.06 2.92
CA GLN A 194 1.67 3.04 3.72
C GLN A 194 0.71 3.94 4.49
N SER A 195 1.08 4.33 5.72
CA SER A 195 0.30 5.28 6.52
C SER A 195 -1.14 4.78 6.77
N LEU A 196 -2.17 5.53 6.35
CA LEU A 196 -3.56 5.08 6.35
C LEU A 196 -3.76 3.72 5.67
N GLY A 197 -3.06 3.43 4.57
CA GLY A 197 -3.14 2.14 3.88
C GLY A 197 -2.58 0.99 4.72
N GLY A 198 -1.50 1.26 5.47
CA GLY A 198 -0.98 0.32 6.47
C GLY A 198 -1.99 0.11 7.62
N ALA A 199 -2.69 1.15 8.05
CA ALA A 199 -3.77 1.03 9.04
C ALA A 199 -4.92 0.15 8.52
N MET A 200 -5.34 0.35 7.26
CA MET A 200 -6.38 -0.44 6.62
C MET A 200 -5.99 -1.93 6.49
N SER A 201 -4.72 -2.21 6.22
CA SER A 201 -4.17 -3.57 6.22
C SER A 201 -4.26 -4.23 7.60
N LEU A 202 -3.98 -3.47 8.67
CA LEU A 202 -4.16 -3.95 10.04
C LEU A 202 -5.63 -4.23 10.35
N HIS A 203 -6.56 -3.39 9.87
CA HIS A 203 -7.99 -3.65 10.00
C HIS A 203 -8.42 -4.92 9.25
N ALA A 204 -7.90 -5.16 8.05
CA ALA A 204 -8.14 -6.41 7.32
C ALA A 204 -7.69 -7.62 8.15
N HIS A 205 -6.49 -7.56 8.72
CA HIS A 205 -5.95 -8.63 9.55
C HIS A 205 -6.78 -8.90 10.81
N ILE A 206 -7.16 -7.88 11.58
CA ILE A 206 -7.92 -8.12 12.82
C ILE A 206 -9.33 -8.65 12.58
N HIS A 207 -9.88 -8.44 11.38
CA HIS A 207 -11.20 -8.92 11.00
C HIS A 207 -11.17 -10.34 10.41
N GLN A 208 -10.07 -10.76 9.76
CA GLN A 208 -9.89 -12.10 9.20
C GLN A 208 -8.46 -12.63 9.50
N PRO A 209 -8.10 -12.84 10.78
CA PRO A 209 -6.72 -13.11 11.19
C PRO A 209 -6.17 -14.44 10.67
N ASP A 210 -7.05 -15.37 10.32
CA ASP A 210 -6.74 -16.66 9.72
C ASP A 210 -6.42 -16.57 8.22
N LYS A 211 -6.94 -15.55 7.53
CA LYS A 211 -6.85 -15.39 6.06
C LYS A 211 -5.93 -14.27 5.60
N VAL A 212 -5.48 -13.40 6.49
CA VAL A 212 -4.73 -12.19 6.12
C VAL A 212 -3.39 -12.13 6.83
N ASP A 213 -2.32 -11.97 6.06
CA ASP A 213 -1.00 -11.52 6.51
C ASP A 213 -0.76 -10.07 6.11
N TYR A 214 0.31 -9.45 6.60
CA TYR A 214 0.63 -8.08 6.19
C TYR A 214 2.12 -7.75 6.20
N PHE A 215 2.49 -6.88 5.26
CA PHE A 215 3.77 -6.19 5.21
C PHE A 215 3.50 -4.71 4.93
N ILE A 216 3.66 -3.86 5.94
CA ILE A 216 3.15 -2.48 5.90
C ILE A 216 4.21 -1.45 6.27
N CYS A 217 4.05 -0.24 5.72
CA CYS A 217 5.04 0.83 5.85
C CYS A 217 4.48 2.01 6.64
N ASN A 218 5.20 2.47 7.68
CA ASN A 218 4.82 3.62 8.50
C ASN A 218 3.34 3.65 8.94
N PRO A 219 2.72 2.54 9.38
CA PRO A 219 1.32 2.53 9.76
C PRO A 219 1.12 3.24 11.11
N PRO A 220 -0.04 3.84 11.37
CA PRO A 220 -0.43 4.17 12.74
C PRO A 220 -0.80 2.89 13.51
N GLY A 221 -0.51 2.88 14.81
CA GLY A 221 -0.88 1.77 15.68
C GLY A 221 -2.40 1.73 15.96
N LEU A 222 -2.91 0.53 16.20
CA LEU A 222 -4.31 0.31 16.53
C LEU A 222 -4.63 0.74 17.99
N THR A 223 -5.93 0.73 18.35
CA THR A 223 -6.41 0.97 19.71
C THR A 223 -6.86 -0.31 20.41
N ASN A 224 -7.10 -0.21 21.72
CA ASN A 224 -7.64 -1.34 22.51
C ASN A 224 -8.99 -1.85 21.97
N ARG A 225 -9.78 -1.00 21.33
CA ARG A 225 -11.04 -1.45 20.71
C ARG A 225 -10.74 -2.47 19.61
N GLU A 226 -9.80 -2.18 18.73
CA GLU A 226 -9.38 -3.07 17.67
C GLU A 226 -8.64 -4.31 18.19
N LYS A 227 -7.94 -4.20 19.32
CA LYS A 227 -7.44 -5.38 20.05
C LYS A 227 -8.58 -6.35 20.42
N THR A 228 -9.68 -5.85 20.99
CA THR A 228 -10.82 -6.70 21.32
C THR A 228 -11.47 -7.32 20.09
N ILE A 229 -11.49 -6.61 18.95
CA ILE A 229 -11.97 -7.19 17.66
C ILE A 229 -11.08 -8.36 17.25
N TYR A 230 -9.75 -8.19 17.30
CA TYR A 230 -8.79 -9.26 17.00
C TYR A 230 -9.01 -10.47 17.91
N GLU A 231 -9.05 -10.28 19.23
CA GLU A 231 -9.24 -11.36 20.21
C GLU A 231 -10.54 -12.13 20.00
N ASN A 232 -11.61 -11.45 19.55
CA ASN A 232 -12.90 -12.09 19.28
C ASN A 232 -12.92 -12.87 17.95
N ASN A 233 -12.13 -12.44 16.95
CA ASN A 233 -12.07 -13.09 15.65
C ASN A 233 -10.95 -14.14 15.56
N GLN A 234 -10.03 -14.15 16.51
CA GLN A 234 -8.96 -15.13 16.58
C GLN A 234 -9.56 -16.51 16.88
N SER A 235 -9.50 -17.40 15.90
CA SER A 235 -9.90 -18.79 16.11
C SER A 235 -8.86 -19.51 16.99
N SER A 236 -9.27 -20.53 17.72
CA SER A 236 -8.35 -21.44 18.42
C SER A 236 -7.43 -22.22 17.47
N LEU A 237 -7.65 -22.10 16.16
CA LEU A 237 -6.93 -22.77 15.07
C LEU A 237 -5.81 -21.92 14.47
N VAL A 238 -5.35 -20.83 15.11
CA VAL A 238 -4.15 -20.10 14.69
C VAL A 238 -2.91 -20.98 14.96
N GLY A 239 -2.76 -22.00 14.13
CA GLY A 239 -1.59 -22.85 14.04
C GLY A 239 -0.45 -22.05 13.41
N ASP A 240 0.67 -22.08 14.13
CA ASP A 240 1.97 -21.55 13.74
C ASP A 240 2.05 -20.05 13.44
N GLN A 241 2.09 -19.25 14.51
CA GLN A 241 2.44 -17.83 14.43
C GLN A 241 3.86 -17.58 13.91
N GLN A 242 4.78 -18.56 13.96
CA GLN A 242 6.18 -18.33 13.61
C GLN A 242 6.40 -18.18 12.10
N ASN A 243 5.51 -18.79 11.30
CA ASN A 243 5.56 -18.73 9.84
C ASN A 243 4.67 -17.62 9.23
N ARG A 244 4.16 -16.70 10.05
CA ARG A 244 3.31 -15.59 9.59
C ARG A 244 4.15 -14.41 9.10
N VAL A 245 3.73 -13.78 8.00
CA VAL A 245 4.28 -12.51 7.56
C VAL A 245 3.51 -11.37 8.24
N LEU A 246 3.98 -10.94 9.40
CA LEU A 246 3.42 -9.81 10.17
C LEU A 246 4.53 -8.77 10.37
N SER A 247 4.75 -7.95 9.35
CA SER A 247 5.91 -7.06 9.29
C SER A 247 5.49 -5.59 9.19
N VAL A 248 6.14 -4.77 10.01
CA VAL A 248 6.02 -3.31 9.98
C VAL A 248 7.39 -2.72 9.70
N VAL A 249 7.50 -1.93 8.65
CA VAL A 249 8.70 -1.12 8.37
C VAL A 249 8.39 0.31 8.78
N SER A 250 9.21 0.91 9.63
CA SER A 250 8.98 2.29 10.05
C SER A 250 10.25 3.10 10.27
N HIS A 251 10.21 4.37 9.89
CA HIS A 251 11.31 5.30 10.13
C HIS A 251 11.41 5.67 11.62
N HIS A 252 12.62 5.84 12.15
CA HIS A 252 12.85 6.19 13.56
C HIS A 252 12.16 7.50 13.98
N ASN A 253 12.24 8.51 13.11
CA ASN A 253 11.59 9.80 13.32
C ASN A 253 10.18 9.94 12.71
N ASP A 254 9.57 8.86 12.23
CA ASP A 254 8.17 8.93 11.77
C ASP A 254 7.22 9.12 12.97
N PRO A 255 6.42 10.20 12.99
CA PRO A 255 5.45 10.42 14.06
C PRO A 255 4.21 9.52 13.93
N VAL A 256 3.92 8.97 12.75
CA VAL A 256 2.66 8.27 12.46
C VAL A 256 2.52 6.97 13.26
N LEU A 257 3.59 6.19 13.42
CA LEU A 257 3.53 4.98 14.24
C LEU A 257 3.25 5.27 15.73
N LYS A 258 3.56 6.49 16.20
CA LYS A 258 3.25 6.92 17.58
C LYS A 258 1.78 7.34 17.75
N LEU A 259 1.03 7.44 16.65
CA LEU A 259 -0.38 7.77 16.68
C LEU A 259 -1.18 6.51 17.05
N GLY A 260 -2.07 6.65 18.04
CA GLY A 260 -2.94 5.54 18.49
C GLY A 260 -2.57 5.02 19.88
N SER A 261 -2.94 3.77 20.16
CA SER A 261 -2.55 3.08 21.42
C SER A 261 -1.32 2.19 21.23
N ILE A 262 -0.70 2.24 20.05
CA ILE A 262 0.45 1.43 19.64
C ILE A 262 0.16 -0.07 19.80
N TYR A 263 -1.09 -0.49 19.54
CA TYR A 263 -1.40 -1.91 19.46
C TYR A 263 -1.03 -2.44 18.08
N PHE A 264 -0.30 -3.56 18.05
CA PHE A 264 -0.11 -4.38 16.85
C PHE A 264 -0.43 -5.84 17.22
N PRO A 265 -0.97 -6.66 16.30
CA PRO A 265 -1.20 -8.08 16.54
C PRO A 265 0.04 -8.82 17.09
N GLU A 266 -0.17 -9.88 17.87
CA GLU A 266 0.95 -10.66 18.40
C GLU A 266 1.78 -11.28 17.27
N GLY A 267 3.11 -11.35 17.46
CA GLY A 267 4.04 -11.83 16.43
C GLY A 267 4.51 -10.76 15.43
N THR A 268 4.02 -9.53 15.53
CA THR A 268 4.47 -8.43 14.67
C THR A 268 5.96 -8.14 14.83
N LYS A 269 6.71 -8.19 13.73
CA LYS A 269 8.10 -7.77 13.62
C LYS A 269 8.15 -6.31 13.17
N ILE A 270 8.80 -5.44 13.95
CA ILE A 270 8.97 -4.02 13.60
C ILE A 270 10.43 -3.77 13.20
N TYR A 271 10.64 -3.48 11.91
CA TYR A 271 11.90 -3.04 11.34
C TYR A 271 11.99 -1.52 11.42
N ARG A 272 13.09 -0.99 11.93
CA ARG A 272 13.32 0.45 12.03
C ARG A 272 14.49 0.90 11.18
N HIS A 273 14.37 2.07 10.57
CA HIS A 273 15.41 2.63 9.71
C HIS A 273 15.52 4.15 9.83
N GLY A 274 16.58 4.69 9.22
CA GLY A 274 16.82 6.12 9.07
C GLY A 274 17.36 6.83 10.31
N GLU A 275 17.77 8.07 10.13
CA GLU A 275 18.39 8.84 11.22
C GLU A 275 17.34 9.45 12.15
N LYS A 276 17.68 9.64 13.43
CA LYS A 276 16.72 10.15 14.43
C LYS A 276 16.39 11.64 14.26
N ASP A 277 17.28 12.37 13.59
CA ASP A 277 17.21 13.81 13.34
C ASP A 277 16.69 14.18 11.94
N GLU A 278 16.46 13.19 11.06
CA GLU A 278 15.84 13.42 9.76
C GLU A 278 14.44 14.04 9.94
N ASN A 279 14.05 15.01 9.11
CA ASN A 279 12.76 15.70 9.20
C ASN A 279 11.58 14.70 9.27
N SER A 280 10.71 14.84 10.25
CA SER A 280 9.62 13.88 10.54
C SER A 280 8.63 13.67 9.38
N ILE A 281 8.40 14.70 8.55
CA ILE A 281 7.52 14.60 7.38
C ILE A 281 8.21 13.82 6.26
N LEU A 282 9.49 14.10 6.01
CA LEU A 282 10.27 13.36 5.02
C LEU A 282 10.51 11.90 5.44
N ALA A 283 10.77 11.68 6.74
CA ALA A 283 10.88 10.37 7.35
C ALA A 283 9.64 9.51 7.11
N HIS A 284 8.44 10.09 7.16
CA HIS A 284 7.20 9.37 6.91
C HIS A 284 7.04 8.92 5.44
N ALA A 285 7.60 9.67 4.49
CA ALA A 285 7.47 9.42 3.06
C ALA A 285 8.57 8.53 2.47
N LYS A 286 9.76 8.47 3.08
CA LYS A 286 10.91 7.77 2.51
C LYS A 286 10.94 6.29 2.83
N THR A 287 11.39 5.51 1.85
CA THR A 287 11.68 4.08 2.05
C THR A 287 13.02 3.87 2.77
N PRO A 288 13.26 2.68 3.36
CA PRO A 288 14.57 2.31 3.86
C PRO A 288 15.63 2.29 2.73
N ASP A 289 16.87 2.63 3.08
CA ASP A 289 18.00 2.44 2.16
C ASP A 289 18.22 0.93 1.98
N CYS A 290 17.91 0.43 0.79
CA CYS A 290 18.07 -0.96 0.41
C CYS A 290 19.29 -1.17 -0.50
N SER A 291 20.23 -0.21 -0.56
CA SER A 291 21.46 -0.37 -1.33
C SER A 291 22.28 -1.57 -0.85
N LYS A 292 23.16 -2.08 -1.72
CA LYS A 292 24.02 -3.23 -1.43
C LYS A 292 24.86 -3.05 -0.15
N ASN A 293 25.30 -1.83 0.13
CA ASN A 293 26.16 -1.51 1.27
C ASN A 293 25.37 -1.12 2.53
N ALA A 294 24.06 -0.91 2.43
CA ALA A 294 23.24 -0.59 3.59
C ALA A 294 23.18 -1.80 4.54
N PRO A 295 23.27 -1.59 5.87
CA PRO A 295 23.11 -2.67 6.84
C PRO A 295 21.73 -3.31 6.69
N GLU A 296 21.62 -4.60 7.05
CA GLU A 296 20.30 -5.21 7.18
C GLU A 296 19.51 -4.52 8.29
N LEU A 297 18.19 -4.44 8.10
CA LEU A 297 17.32 -3.88 9.12
C LEU A 297 17.12 -4.91 10.22
N ASP A 298 17.56 -4.56 11.43
CA ASP A 298 17.18 -5.30 12.62
C ASP A 298 15.68 -5.12 12.90
N TYR A 299 15.05 -6.18 13.42
CA TYR A 299 13.69 -6.10 13.92
C TYR A 299 13.64 -6.27 15.43
N VAL A 300 12.61 -5.66 16.01
CA VAL A 300 12.22 -5.90 17.40
C VAL A 300 10.81 -6.47 17.39
N VAL A 301 10.57 -7.50 18.21
CA VAL A 301 9.22 -8.01 18.46
C VAL A 301 8.46 -6.93 19.22
N HIS A 302 7.30 -6.54 18.70
CA HIS A 302 6.51 -5.47 19.32
C HIS A 302 5.96 -5.91 20.68
N ASP A 303 6.29 -5.17 21.74
CA ASP A 303 5.73 -5.39 23.06
C ASP A 303 4.46 -4.54 23.27
N ASN A 304 3.32 -5.22 23.29
CA ASN A 304 2.01 -4.61 23.56
C ASN A 304 1.80 -4.20 25.04
N SER A 305 2.74 -4.51 25.95
CA SER A 305 2.66 -4.14 27.36
C SER A 305 2.86 -2.63 27.58
N HIS A 306 3.69 -2.00 26.75
CA HIS A 306 4.04 -0.59 26.85
C HIS A 306 2.94 0.30 26.24
N ARG A 307 1.95 0.64 27.07
CA ARG A 307 0.88 1.58 26.69
C ARG A 307 1.35 3.02 26.81
N VAL A 308 1.41 3.73 25.69
CA VAL A 308 1.51 5.19 25.72
C VAL A 308 0.11 5.77 26.02
N LYS A 309 -0.10 6.23 27.26
CA LYS A 309 -1.30 6.98 27.65
C LYS A 309 -1.26 8.41 27.07
N SER A 310 -1.34 8.53 25.74
CA SER A 310 -1.40 9.84 25.09
C SER A 310 -2.85 10.36 25.07
N TYR A 311 -3.27 10.99 26.16
CA TYR A 311 -4.53 11.76 26.16
C TYR A 311 -4.46 12.95 25.19
N GLY A 312 -3.28 13.55 25.02
CA GLY A 312 -3.07 14.68 24.11
C GLY A 312 -3.43 14.34 22.66
N TRP A 313 -3.08 13.16 22.18
CA TRP A 313 -3.43 12.74 20.82
C TRP A 313 -4.94 12.65 20.58
N LYS A 314 -5.71 12.19 21.57
CA LYS A 314 -7.17 12.13 21.45
C LYS A 314 -7.78 13.53 21.28
N ILE A 315 -7.26 14.51 22.00
CA ILE A 315 -7.68 15.91 21.90
C ILE A 315 -7.31 16.47 20.53
N ILE A 316 -6.06 16.28 20.08
CA ILE A 316 -5.59 16.71 18.77
C ILE A 316 -6.46 16.11 17.65
N LYS A 317 -6.79 14.82 17.71
CA LYS A 317 -7.69 14.17 16.74
C LYS A 317 -9.06 14.83 16.68
N VAL A 318 -9.67 15.15 17.82
CA VAL A 318 -10.98 15.83 17.84
C VAL A 318 -10.89 17.18 17.13
N PHE A 319 -9.86 17.97 17.40
CA PHE A 319 -9.65 19.25 16.71
C PHE A 319 -9.39 19.08 15.22
N LEU A 320 -8.54 18.12 14.82
CA LEU A 320 -8.29 17.81 13.41
C LEU A 320 -9.58 17.34 12.70
N HIS A 321 -10.43 16.59 13.38
CA HIS A 321 -11.72 16.17 12.84
C HIS A 321 -12.66 17.34 12.58
N LEU A 322 -12.79 18.23 13.56
CA LEU A 322 -13.60 19.44 13.41
C LEU A 322 -13.05 20.32 12.29
N PHE A 323 -11.73 20.49 12.22
CA PHE A 323 -11.07 21.23 11.15
C PHE A 323 -11.35 20.62 9.77
N ALA A 324 -11.17 19.30 9.60
CA ALA A 324 -11.45 18.59 8.36
C ALA A 324 -12.92 18.69 7.94
N ARG A 325 -13.85 18.61 8.89
CA ARG A 325 -15.28 18.81 8.63
C ARG A 325 -15.61 20.24 8.24
N THR A 326 -14.99 21.24 8.86
CA THR A 326 -15.15 22.65 8.49
C THR A 326 -14.59 22.88 7.09
N LEU A 327 -13.40 22.40 6.79
CA LEU A 327 -12.80 22.48 5.45
C LEU A 327 -13.72 21.85 4.40
N LEU A 328 -14.28 20.67 4.69
CA LEU A 328 -15.25 20.02 3.82
C LEU A 328 -16.51 20.86 3.62
N THR A 329 -17.07 21.41 4.70
CA THR A 329 -18.28 22.22 4.65
C THR A 329 -18.08 23.47 3.79
N VAL A 330 -16.90 24.09 3.88
CA VAL A 330 -16.52 25.25 3.07
C VAL A 330 -16.23 24.85 1.61
N ALA A 331 -15.62 23.69 1.36
CA ALA A 331 -15.27 23.23 0.01
C ALA A 331 -16.48 22.67 -0.77
N LEU A 332 -17.51 22.16 -0.07
CA LEU A 332 -18.65 21.47 -0.69
C LEU A 332 -19.41 22.34 -1.72
N PRO A 333 -19.75 23.62 -1.47
CA PRO A 333 -20.40 24.47 -2.46
C PRO A 333 -19.58 24.64 -3.74
N PHE A 334 -18.26 24.84 -3.62
CA PHE A 334 -17.37 24.96 -4.78
C PHE A 334 -17.34 23.67 -5.59
N ARG A 335 -17.30 22.51 -4.92
CA ARG A 335 -17.32 21.21 -5.60
C ARG A 335 -18.63 20.97 -6.34
N ILE A 336 -19.76 21.36 -5.75
CA ILE A 336 -21.08 21.28 -6.41
C ILE A 336 -21.10 22.15 -7.66
N LEU A 337 -20.57 23.38 -7.60
CA LEU A 337 -20.49 24.28 -8.75
C LEU A 337 -19.60 23.71 -9.88
N ILE A 338 -18.47 23.10 -9.53
CA ILE A 338 -17.59 22.44 -10.51
C ILE A 338 -18.32 21.28 -11.20
N LYS A 339 -18.96 20.39 -10.44
CA LYS A 339 -19.74 19.27 -11.01
C LYS A 339 -20.86 19.74 -11.93
N ILE A 340 -21.62 20.77 -11.53
CA ILE A 340 -22.66 21.36 -12.38
C ILE A 340 -22.06 21.87 -13.69
N LYS A 341 -20.91 22.55 -13.64
CA LYS A 341 -20.22 23.04 -14.83
C LYS A 341 -19.76 21.91 -15.75
N GLU A 342 -19.20 20.83 -15.20
CA GLU A 342 -18.78 19.64 -15.95
C GLU A 342 -19.97 18.97 -16.65
N GLU A 343 -21.09 18.80 -15.94
CA GLU A 343 -22.30 18.17 -16.47
C GLU A 343 -22.96 19.02 -17.57
N ILE A 344 -22.98 20.34 -17.42
CA ILE A 344 -23.44 21.27 -18.47
C ILE A 344 -22.53 21.18 -19.71
N PHE A 345 -21.21 21.11 -19.51
CA PHE A 345 -20.26 21.04 -20.62
C PHE A 345 -20.37 19.73 -21.40
N HIS A 346 -20.50 18.59 -20.69
CA HIS A 346 -20.73 17.28 -21.31
C HIS A 346 -22.09 17.18 -22.02
N SER A 347 -23.13 17.79 -21.47
CA SER A 347 -24.45 17.82 -22.12
C SER A 347 -24.40 18.60 -23.44
N ASN A 348 -23.63 19.69 -23.47
CA ASN A 348 -23.44 20.49 -24.69
C ASN A 348 -22.54 19.81 -25.73
N SER A 349 -21.56 19.00 -25.32
CA SER A 349 -20.70 18.27 -26.27
C SER A 349 -21.45 17.14 -26.97
N LYS A 350 -22.35 16.44 -26.27
CA LYS A 350 -23.19 15.38 -26.85
C LYS A 350 -24.26 15.90 -27.82
N GLN A 351 -24.62 17.18 -27.75
CA GLN A 351 -25.66 17.78 -28.59
C GLN A 351 -25.16 18.37 -29.91
N LYS A 352 -23.93 18.10 -30.34
CA LYS A 352 -23.48 18.49 -31.69
C LYS A 352 -23.76 17.32 -32.65
N PRO A 353 -24.93 17.27 -33.34
CA PRO A 353 -25.22 16.21 -34.28
C PRO A 353 -24.13 16.21 -35.37
N SER A 354 -23.46 15.07 -35.54
CA SER A 354 -22.58 14.84 -36.68
C SER A 354 -23.44 14.81 -37.94
N ASN A 355 -23.64 15.97 -38.54
CA ASN A 355 -24.43 16.14 -39.76
C ASN A 355 -23.70 15.62 -41.02
N ASN A 356 -22.88 14.58 -40.87
CA ASN A 356 -22.16 13.92 -41.94
C ASN A 356 -22.13 12.42 -41.65
N GLN A 357 -23.21 11.70 -42.00
CA GLN A 357 -23.05 10.49 -42.79
C GLN A 357 -24.35 10.10 -43.48
N SER A 358 -24.27 10.18 -44.79
CA SER A 358 -25.05 9.48 -45.78
C SER A 358 -25.21 8.00 -45.43
N ASN A 359 -26.47 7.54 -45.50
CA ASN A 359 -26.94 6.23 -45.91
C ASN A 359 -25.94 5.06 -45.82
N GLU A 360 -26.06 4.23 -44.79
CA GLU A 360 -25.95 2.78 -44.96
C GLU A 360 -26.71 2.01 -43.88
N GLN A 361 -27.32 0.91 -44.29
CA GLN A 361 -28.47 0.26 -43.66
C GLN A 361 -28.09 -0.77 -42.58
N ASN A 362 -28.88 -0.75 -41.51
CA ASN A 362 -29.44 -1.89 -40.75
C ASN A 362 -28.55 -3.09 -40.38
N THR A 363 -28.34 -3.29 -39.07
CA THR A 363 -28.78 -4.52 -38.37
C THR A 363 -28.86 -4.31 -36.86
N ALA A 364 -29.90 -4.87 -36.23
CA ALA A 364 -30.27 -4.65 -34.83
C ALA A 364 -29.70 -5.73 -33.90
N HIS A 365 -29.03 -5.31 -32.83
CA HIS A 365 -28.88 -6.11 -31.61
C HIS A 365 -28.93 -5.19 -30.38
N THR A 366 -29.79 -5.56 -29.44
CA THR A 366 -30.09 -4.82 -28.20
C THR A 366 -29.21 -5.35 -27.07
N GLU A 367 -28.31 -4.54 -26.53
CA GLU A 367 -27.60 -4.83 -25.27
C GLU A 367 -27.68 -3.66 -24.29
N ASN A 368 -27.69 -4.03 -23.01
CA ASN A 368 -27.93 -3.17 -21.86
C ASN A 368 -26.78 -2.16 -21.66
N TYR A 369 -27.14 -0.88 -21.54
CA TYR A 369 -26.23 0.24 -21.37
C TYR A 369 -25.73 0.34 -19.92
N THR A 370 -24.43 0.12 -19.73
CA THR A 370 -23.68 0.53 -18.53
C THR A 370 -22.92 1.81 -18.91
N PRO A 371 -22.89 2.88 -18.10
CA PRO A 371 -22.21 4.11 -18.47
C PRO A 371 -20.69 3.91 -18.47
N SER A 372 -20.12 3.64 -19.64
CA SER A 372 -18.68 3.68 -19.89
C SER A 372 -18.24 5.13 -20.03
N TYR A 373 -17.20 5.52 -19.30
CA TYR A 373 -16.44 6.73 -19.60
C TYR A 373 -15.61 6.43 -20.85
N GLU A 374 -16.01 6.96 -22.01
CA GLU A 374 -15.25 6.86 -23.25
C GLU A 374 -13.90 7.58 -23.09
N TYR A 375 -12.82 6.80 -23.14
CA TYR A 375 -11.49 7.27 -23.48
C TYR A 375 -11.30 7.15 -25.01
N GLU A 376 -10.65 8.15 -25.60
CA GLU A 376 -10.17 8.09 -26.99
C GLU A 376 -9.14 6.95 -27.09
N ASN A 377 -9.45 5.90 -27.87
CA ASN A 377 -8.52 4.81 -28.17
C ASN A 377 -7.53 5.21 -29.28
N GLU A 378 -6.24 5.03 -29.00
CA GLU A 378 -5.16 5.03 -29.99
C GLU A 378 -5.05 3.68 -30.71
N ALA A 379 -4.36 3.69 -31.86
CA ALA A 379 -4.21 2.59 -32.79
C ALA A 379 -3.53 1.34 -32.18
N GLU A 380 -4.12 0.18 -32.47
CA GLU A 380 -3.65 -1.15 -32.12
C GLU A 380 -2.39 -1.53 -32.94
N ILE A 381 -1.24 -1.68 -32.29
CA ILE A 381 -0.06 -2.33 -32.86
C ILE A 381 -0.04 -3.77 -32.33
N VAL A 382 -0.38 -4.72 -33.19
CA VAL A 382 -0.20 -6.15 -32.92
C VAL A 382 1.26 -6.50 -33.17
N VAL A 383 2.00 -6.80 -32.11
CA VAL A 383 3.33 -7.41 -32.19
C VAL A 383 3.20 -8.89 -31.87
N ASP A 384 3.35 -9.73 -32.89
CA ASP A 384 3.49 -11.17 -32.78
C ASP A 384 4.93 -11.50 -32.37
N LEU A 385 5.11 -12.03 -31.15
CA LEU A 385 6.38 -12.57 -30.68
C LEU A 385 6.13 -13.98 -30.18
N GLY A 386 6.29 -14.95 -31.07
CA GLY A 386 6.53 -16.33 -30.68
C GLY A 386 7.81 -16.41 -29.85
N TYR A 387 7.69 -16.93 -28.63
CA TYR A 387 8.84 -17.30 -27.80
C TYR A 387 8.65 -18.70 -27.24
N GLU A 388 9.66 -19.54 -27.47
CA GLU A 388 9.77 -20.90 -26.95
C GLU A 388 9.97 -20.88 -25.43
N GLU A 389 9.31 -21.83 -24.74
CA GLU A 389 9.46 -22.06 -23.30
C GLU A 389 10.90 -22.41 -22.93
N SER A 390 11.58 -21.50 -22.23
CA SER A 390 12.80 -21.81 -21.47
C SER A 390 12.41 -22.21 -20.05
N SER A 391 12.66 -23.48 -19.72
CA SER A 391 12.47 -24.05 -18.39
C SER A 391 13.34 -23.36 -17.32
N ALA A 392 12.72 -22.50 -16.50
CA ALA A 392 13.33 -21.94 -15.30
C ALA A 392 13.08 -22.84 -14.07
N PRO A 393 14.03 -22.93 -13.11
CA PRO A 393 13.98 -23.89 -12.01
C PRO A 393 13.03 -23.46 -10.90
N ARG A 394 12.20 -24.40 -10.44
CA ARG A 394 11.34 -24.26 -9.25
C ARG A 394 12.18 -24.25 -7.98
N HIS A 395 12.41 -23.09 -7.37
CA HIS A 395 12.80 -23.02 -5.96
C HIS A 395 11.58 -22.74 -5.08
N PHE A 396 11.18 -23.79 -4.37
CA PHE A 396 10.18 -23.80 -3.33
C PHE A 396 10.66 -23.03 -2.10
N PHE A 397 9.80 -22.20 -1.52
CA PHE A 397 9.97 -21.74 -0.13
C PHE A 397 9.78 -22.94 0.81
N GLY A 398 10.90 -23.45 1.31
CA GLY A 398 10.97 -24.37 2.42
C GLY A 398 12.22 -24.04 3.22
N VAL A 399 12.05 -23.45 4.39
CA VAL A 399 13.12 -23.24 5.37
C VAL A 399 13.72 -24.61 5.70
N GLN A 400 14.93 -24.89 5.20
CA GLN A 400 15.69 -26.04 5.66
C GLN A 400 16.19 -25.76 7.07
N ASN A 401 15.64 -26.49 8.04
CA ASN A 401 16.24 -26.63 9.37
C ASN A 401 17.58 -27.38 9.23
N THR A 402 18.69 -26.65 9.19
CA THR A 402 20.01 -27.22 9.44
C THR A 402 20.18 -27.42 10.94
N SER A 403 19.93 -28.65 11.38
CA SER A 403 20.32 -29.13 12.70
C SER A 403 21.76 -29.64 12.64
N ASP A 404 22.72 -28.72 12.65
CA ASP A 404 24.13 -29.08 12.85
C ASP A 404 24.51 -28.83 14.31
N THR A 405 24.79 -29.94 14.98
CA THR A 405 25.31 -29.99 16.34
C THR A 405 26.82 -29.84 16.28
N PRO A 406 27.46 -28.89 16.99
CA PRO A 406 28.89 -28.99 17.26
C PRO A 406 29.10 -29.66 18.62
N THR A 407 29.89 -30.72 18.59
CA THR A 407 30.45 -31.40 19.76
C THR A 407 31.47 -30.48 20.46
N LYS A 408 31.47 -30.52 21.81
CA LYS A 408 32.56 -30.29 22.79
C LYS A 408 33.86 -29.66 22.25
N GLU A 409 34.46 -28.64 22.85
CA GLU A 409 35.00 -28.60 24.21
C GLU A 409 35.68 -27.23 24.42
N GLN A 410 35.41 -26.50 25.51
CA GLN A 410 36.43 -25.87 26.35
C GLN A 410 35.77 -25.17 27.54
N GLN A 411 36.10 -25.68 28.73
CA GLN A 411 35.76 -25.13 30.03
C GLN A 411 36.53 -23.83 30.26
N VAL A 412 35.81 -22.77 30.67
CA VAL A 412 36.38 -21.72 31.52
C VAL A 412 35.45 -21.54 32.71
N LEU A 413 35.99 -21.91 33.86
CA LEU A 413 35.43 -21.76 35.20
C LEU A 413 35.27 -20.27 35.51
N ILE A 414 34.06 -19.81 35.83
CA ILE A 414 33.85 -18.57 36.58
C ILE A 414 32.83 -18.87 37.68
N ASP A 415 33.34 -18.94 38.91
CA ASP A 415 32.57 -19.02 40.15
C ASP A 415 31.77 -17.74 40.37
N ILE A 416 30.45 -17.86 40.58
CA ILE A 416 29.63 -16.79 41.17
C ILE A 416 28.76 -17.42 42.27
N PRO A 417 28.80 -16.89 43.51
CA PRO A 417 28.08 -17.46 44.64
C PRO A 417 26.59 -17.09 44.62
N TYR A 418 25.74 -18.08 44.90
CA TYR A 418 24.34 -17.89 45.28
C TYR A 418 24.23 -17.30 46.69
N PRO A 419 23.30 -16.36 46.93
CA PRO A 419 22.65 -16.24 48.22
C PRO A 419 21.26 -16.89 48.19
N ASN A 420 21.12 -17.89 49.05
CA ASN A 420 19.85 -18.30 49.63
C ASN A 420 19.18 -17.12 50.33
N SER A 421 17.88 -16.92 50.14
CA SER A 421 16.95 -16.73 51.27
C SER A 421 15.49 -16.76 50.84
N SER A 422 14.81 -17.77 51.35
CA SER A 422 13.40 -17.84 51.69
C SER A 422 12.89 -16.64 52.51
N ALA A 423 11.70 -16.13 52.16
CA ALA A 423 10.75 -15.46 53.06
C ALA A 423 9.35 -15.54 52.39
N GLN A 424 8.47 -16.45 52.77
CA GLN A 424 7.46 -16.34 53.85
C GLN A 424 6.59 -15.07 53.82
N LEU A 425 5.31 -15.34 53.51
CA LEU A 425 4.08 -14.63 53.83
C LEU A 425 4.14 -13.62 55.00
N LYS A 426 3.69 -12.40 54.71
CA LYS A 426 2.61 -11.71 55.44
C LYS A 426 1.94 -10.67 54.56
#